data_AF-A0A9J6RQH9-F1
#
_entry.id   AF-A0A9J6RQH9-F1
#
_cell.length_a   1.000
_cell.length_b   1.000
_cell.length_c   1.000
_cell.angle_alpha   90.00
_cell.angle_beta   90.00
_cell.angle_gamma   90.00
#
_symmetry.space_group_name_H-M   'P 1'
#
loop_
_entity.id
_entity.type
_entity.pdbx_description
1 polymer ?
#
loop_
_entity_poly.entity_id
_entity_poly.type
_entity_poly.pdbx_seq_one_letter_code
_entity_poly.pdbx_strand_id
1 'polypeptide(L)'
;MNTNRNTELEAFELPGDRLNHILDQIGFKQGRGRVAEFQNYLAEKSPSVFSDLKYTTVRSWFQEHSPPMRKIDTAIQTLQFEYKFHHDISQIKTWWKVGGFYPFVNESGEPTPSITDLQQEAKDNEEKLQFVIMSLVTEETGEHFKSLSSKDLVKLKDKVAQFAQDYSDPFKTDCPSEYLRMAIKAELSELLNKKKK
;
A
#
# COMPACT_ATOMS: atom_id res chain seq x y z
N MET A 1 -25.76 12.94 10.51
CA MET A 1 -25.39 14.24 11.10
C MET A 1 -24.14 14.05 11.94
N ASN A 2 -23.04 14.70 11.54
CA ASN A 2 -21.92 15.25 12.31
C ASN A 2 -21.53 14.61 13.66
N THR A 3 -20.72 13.54 13.63
CA THR A 3 -19.87 13.17 14.79
C THR A 3 -18.41 12.85 14.43
N ASN A 4 -18.07 12.51 13.18
CA ASN A 4 -16.68 12.13 12.83
C ASN A 4 -15.77 13.29 12.39
N ARG A 5 -16.30 14.47 12.04
CA ARG A 5 -15.48 15.57 11.51
C ARG A 5 -14.60 16.25 12.57
N ASN A 6 -15.02 16.25 13.83
CA ASN A 6 -14.26 16.94 14.89
C ASN A 6 -13.07 16.11 15.39
N THR A 7 -13.17 14.78 15.39
CA THR A 7 -12.13 13.86 15.85
C THR A 7 -10.91 13.78 14.92
N GLU A 8 -11.10 13.97 13.61
CA GLU A 8 -10.00 14.00 12.63
C GLU A 8 -9.30 15.36 12.54
N LEU A 9 -10.00 16.47 12.84
CA LEU A 9 -9.39 17.81 12.86
C LEU A 9 -8.47 18.01 14.08
N GLU A 10 -8.80 17.42 15.22
CA GLU A 10 -7.93 17.41 16.42
C GLU A 10 -6.72 16.47 16.26
N ALA A 11 -6.76 15.51 15.32
CA ALA A 11 -5.69 14.53 15.13
C ALA A 11 -4.41 15.10 14.49
N PHE A 12 -4.46 16.31 13.91
CA PHE A 12 -3.38 16.89 13.10
C PHE A 12 -3.00 18.32 13.49
N GLU A 13 -3.13 18.65 14.77
CA GLU A 13 -2.78 19.97 15.30
C GLU A 13 -1.29 20.28 15.09
N LEU A 14 -0.41 19.31 15.35
CA LEU A 14 1.03 19.52 15.27
C LEU A 14 1.59 19.24 13.86
N PRO A 15 2.63 19.98 13.44
CA PRO A 15 3.37 19.66 12.22
C PRO A 15 3.88 18.23 12.14
N GLY A 16 4.21 17.62 13.28
CA GLY A 16 4.69 16.24 13.37
C GLY A 16 3.62 15.23 13.01
N ASP A 17 2.39 15.43 13.47
CA ASP A 17 1.26 14.54 13.15
C ASP A 17 0.94 14.60 11.66
N ARG A 18 0.95 15.81 11.09
CA ARG A 18 0.80 16.02 9.64
C ARG A 18 1.90 15.37 8.84
N LEU A 19 3.16 15.46 9.29
CA LEU A 19 4.28 14.79 8.62
C LEU A 19 4.10 13.26 8.65
N ASN A 20 3.79 12.69 9.82
CA ASN A 20 3.54 11.25 9.93
C ASN A 20 2.43 10.82 8.99
N HIS A 21 1.33 11.58 8.96
CA HIS A 21 0.22 11.31 8.06
C HIS A 21 0.63 11.36 6.60
N ILE A 22 1.35 12.39 6.17
CA ILE A 22 1.86 12.47 4.78
C ILE A 22 2.72 11.25 4.45
N LEU A 23 3.59 10.85 5.36
CA LEU A 23 4.47 9.69 5.18
C LEU A 23 3.66 8.38 5.14
N ASP A 24 2.60 8.26 5.91
CA ASP A 24 1.68 7.12 5.87
C ASP A 24 0.93 7.07 4.53
N GLN A 25 0.43 8.21 4.06
CA GLN A 25 -0.30 8.37 2.78
C GLN A 25 0.56 8.13 1.54
N ILE A 26 1.86 7.95 1.67
CA ILE A 26 2.75 7.58 0.57
C ILE A 26 3.42 6.21 0.79
N GLY A 27 3.07 5.50 1.87
CA GLY A 27 3.65 4.19 2.19
C GLY A 27 5.11 4.26 2.67
N PHE A 28 5.54 5.39 3.22
CA PHE A 28 6.85 5.49 3.84
C PHE A 28 6.88 4.68 5.14
N LYS A 29 8.00 4.01 5.39
CA LYS A 29 8.17 3.05 6.49
C LYS A 29 7.63 3.57 7.84
N GLN A 30 6.89 2.70 8.52
CA GLN A 30 6.27 2.96 9.82
C GLN A 30 7.09 2.36 10.98
N GLY A 31 6.92 2.91 12.18
CA GLY A 31 7.44 2.33 13.43
C GLY A 31 8.77 2.90 13.93
N ARG A 32 9.44 2.15 14.82
CA ARG A 32 10.65 2.58 15.53
C ARG A 32 11.78 2.84 14.53
N GLY A 33 12.34 4.05 14.58
CA GLY A 33 13.45 4.46 13.70
C GLY A 33 13.03 5.35 12.52
N ARG A 34 11.74 5.59 12.30
CA ARG A 34 11.21 6.41 11.20
C ARG A 34 11.90 7.75 11.02
N VAL A 35 12.19 8.45 12.12
CA VAL A 35 12.90 9.75 12.10
C VAL A 35 14.31 9.62 11.50
N ALA A 36 15.05 8.59 11.90
CA ALA A 36 16.41 8.36 11.40
C ALA A 36 16.39 7.92 9.94
N GLU A 37 15.44 7.09 9.55
CA GLU A 37 15.27 6.66 8.16
C GLU A 37 14.88 7.82 7.25
N PHE A 38 13.95 8.68 7.68
CA PHE A 38 13.58 9.88 6.94
C PHE A 38 14.77 10.83 6.79
N GLN A 39 15.54 11.05 7.86
CA GLN A 39 16.77 11.85 7.79
C GLN A 39 17.77 11.27 6.79
N ASN A 40 18.06 9.97 6.88
CA ASN A 40 19.03 9.29 6.01
C ASN A 40 18.57 9.34 4.55
N TYR A 41 17.28 9.10 4.30
CA TYR A 41 16.69 9.18 2.97
C TYR A 41 16.88 10.56 2.34
N LEU A 42 16.57 11.62 3.09
CA LEU A 42 16.77 13.00 2.63
C LEU A 42 18.26 13.31 2.36
N ALA A 43 19.16 12.87 3.25
CA ALA A 43 20.60 13.09 3.11
C ALA A 43 21.20 12.34 1.91
N GLU A 44 20.72 11.12 1.63
CA GLU A 44 21.18 10.30 0.49
C GLU A 44 20.67 10.85 -0.85
N LYS A 45 19.38 11.18 -0.92
CA LYS A 45 18.73 11.56 -2.19
C LYS A 45 18.82 13.04 -2.50
N SER A 46 19.11 13.89 -1.52
CA SER A 46 19.25 15.34 -1.71
C SER A 46 20.34 15.93 -0.80
N PRO A 47 21.60 15.46 -0.97
CA PRO A 47 22.72 15.82 -0.09
C PRO A 47 23.02 17.32 -0.09
N SER A 48 22.82 18.02 -1.21
CA SER A 48 23.06 19.48 -1.32
C SER A 48 22.24 20.32 -0.33
N VAL A 49 21.13 19.79 0.17
CA VAL A 49 20.24 20.48 1.13
C VAL A 49 20.27 19.81 2.51
N PHE A 50 20.53 18.51 2.57
CA PHE A 50 20.32 17.71 3.78
C PHE A 50 21.55 16.94 4.30
N SER A 51 22.74 17.07 3.69
CA SER A 51 23.97 16.41 4.20
C SER A 51 24.27 16.75 5.66
N ASP A 52 24.07 18.01 6.05
CA ASP A 52 24.34 18.52 7.39
C ASP A 52 23.09 18.53 8.28
N LEU A 53 22.01 17.88 7.83
CA LEU A 53 20.75 17.86 8.56
C LEU A 53 20.90 17.02 9.83
N LYS A 54 20.83 17.67 10.99
CA LYS A 54 20.94 17.01 12.29
C LYS A 54 19.70 16.19 12.61
N TYR A 55 19.89 15.02 13.22
CA TYR A 55 18.82 14.17 13.72
C TYR A 55 17.85 14.94 14.63
N THR A 56 18.35 15.80 15.53
CA THR A 56 17.51 16.59 16.44
C THR A 56 16.58 17.56 15.70
N THR A 57 17.03 18.10 14.57
CA THR A 57 16.19 18.96 13.71
C THR A 57 15.11 18.15 13.02
N VAL A 58 15.42 16.96 12.52
CA VAL A 58 14.39 16.09 11.93
C VAL A 58 13.42 15.61 12.99
N ARG A 59 13.91 15.26 14.18
CA ARG A 59 13.07 14.87 15.31
C ARG A 59 12.08 15.97 15.67
N SER A 60 12.48 17.24 15.66
CA SER A 60 11.52 18.33 15.91
C SER A 60 10.48 18.47 14.80
N TRP A 61 10.79 18.06 13.55
CA TRP A 61 9.80 17.98 12.47
C TRP A 61 8.74 16.91 12.66
N PHE A 62 9.08 15.83 13.35
CA PHE A 62 8.15 14.77 13.76
C PHE A 62 7.41 15.09 15.06
N GLN A 63 7.60 16.29 15.63
CA GLN A 63 6.98 16.71 16.88
C GLN A 63 6.28 18.07 16.68
N GLU A 64 6.96 19.17 17.00
CA GLU A 64 6.31 20.46 17.22
C GLU A 64 6.57 21.49 16.11
N HIS A 65 7.51 21.25 15.20
CA HIS A 65 8.02 22.31 14.32
C HIS A 65 8.03 21.92 12.85
N SER A 66 7.33 22.67 12.00
CA SER A 66 7.47 22.49 10.55
C SER A 66 8.79 23.08 10.04
N PRO A 67 9.48 22.43 9.08
CA PRO A 67 10.66 23.01 8.44
C PRO A 67 10.34 24.36 7.77
N PRO A 68 11.37 25.17 7.41
CA PRO A 68 11.20 26.26 6.47
C PRO A 68 10.61 25.75 5.13
N MET A 69 9.78 26.57 4.46
CA MET A 69 9.08 26.13 3.24
C MET A 69 10.03 25.58 2.16
N ARG A 70 11.20 26.18 1.98
CA ARG A 70 12.24 25.67 1.06
C ARG A 70 12.65 24.22 1.37
N LYS A 71 12.76 23.86 2.65
CA LYS A 71 13.09 22.48 3.08
C LYS A 71 11.90 21.54 2.91
N ILE A 72 10.67 22.02 3.09
CA ILE A 72 9.45 21.27 2.77
C ILE A 72 9.41 20.96 1.28
N ASP A 73 9.66 21.97 0.42
CA ASP A 73 9.69 21.80 -1.02
C ASP A 73 10.69 20.74 -1.45
N THR A 74 11.94 20.84 -0.98
CA THR A 74 12.96 19.84 -1.28
C THR A 74 12.57 18.48 -0.71
N ALA A 75 12.13 18.37 0.55
CA ALA A 75 11.77 17.08 1.14
C ALA A 75 10.66 16.37 0.38
N ILE A 76 9.60 17.08 -0.02
CA ILE A 76 8.52 16.50 -0.82
C ILE A 76 9.02 16.11 -2.22
N GLN A 77 9.83 16.96 -2.87
CA GLN A 77 10.46 16.61 -4.15
C GLN A 77 11.35 15.36 -4.04
N THR A 78 12.11 15.24 -2.97
CA THR A 78 12.96 14.08 -2.70
C THR A 78 12.12 12.81 -2.53
N LEU A 79 11.01 12.88 -1.79
CA LEU A 79 10.09 11.75 -1.64
C LEU A 79 9.46 11.33 -2.98
N GLN A 80 9.18 12.28 -3.87
CA GLN A 80 8.62 11.98 -5.20
C GLN A 80 9.55 11.15 -6.10
N PHE A 81 10.82 10.93 -5.73
CA PHE A 81 11.70 10.04 -6.49
C PHE A 81 11.29 8.57 -6.39
N GLU A 82 10.76 8.13 -5.25
CA GLU A 82 10.42 6.72 -5.02
C GLU A 82 8.97 6.52 -4.55
N TYR A 83 8.31 7.57 -4.09
CA TYR A 83 6.95 7.53 -3.58
C TYR A 83 5.99 8.30 -4.50
N LYS A 84 4.87 7.66 -4.82
CA LYS A 84 3.80 8.30 -5.61
C LYS A 84 2.88 9.11 -4.70
N PHE A 85 2.66 10.36 -5.07
CA PHE A 85 1.64 11.21 -4.47
C PHE A 85 0.45 11.30 -5.43
N HIS A 86 -0.74 10.96 -4.96
CA HIS A 86 -1.98 10.97 -5.75
C HIS A 86 -2.82 12.23 -5.53
N HIS A 87 -2.30 13.20 -4.77
CA HIS A 87 -3.00 14.43 -4.39
C HIS A 87 -2.20 15.68 -4.74
N ASP A 88 -2.84 16.84 -4.64
CA ASP A 88 -2.22 18.13 -4.91
C ASP A 88 -1.04 18.39 -3.95
N ILE A 89 0.16 18.35 -4.53
CA ILE A 89 1.43 18.57 -3.84
C ILE A 89 1.49 19.95 -3.16
N SER A 90 0.92 20.98 -3.78
CA SER A 90 0.93 22.34 -3.23
C SER A 90 0.10 22.41 -1.95
N GLN A 91 -1.04 21.71 -1.94
CA GLN A 91 -1.90 21.61 -0.77
C GLN A 91 -1.22 20.77 0.33
N ILE A 92 -0.60 19.65 -0.01
CA ILE A 92 0.16 18.82 0.95
C ILE A 92 1.27 19.61 1.64
N LYS A 93 2.07 20.36 0.87
CA LYS A 93 3.17 21.18 1.41
C LYS A 93 2.65 22.27 2.35
N THR A 94 1.59 22.96 1.94
CA THR A 94 0.95 24.01 2.74
C THR A 94 0.36 23.43 4.02
N TRP A 95 -0.34 22.30 3.90
CA TRP A 95 -0.95 21.60 5.01
C TRP A 95 0.10 21.15 6.03
N TRP A 96 1.23 20.57 5.61
CA TRP A 96 2.31 20.24 6.53
C TRP A 96 2.77 21.47 7.34
N LYS A 97 2.98 22.61 6.65
CA LYS A 97 3.50 23.84 7.26
C LYS A 97 2.55 24.44 8.29
N VAL A 98 1.29 24.68 7.89
CA VAL A 98 0.35 25.52 8.64
C VAL A 98 -0.98 24.83 9.01
N GLY A 99 -1.19 23.59 8.58
CA GLY A 99 -2.46 22.88 8.76
C GLY A 99 -3.56 23.46 7.87
N GLY A 100 -4.81 23.44 8.36
CA GLY A 100 -5.97 23.96 7.66
C GLY A 100 -6.66 22.90 6.80
N PHE A 101 -6.81 23.16 5.49
CA PHE A 101 -7.55 22.29 4.59
C PHE A 101 -6.85 20.93 4.42
N TYR A 102 -7.58 19.85 4.69
CA TYR A 102 -7.08 18.48 4.56
C TYR A 102 -6.88 18.10 3.09
N PRO A 103 -5.66 17.75 2.65
CA PRO A 103 -5.34 17.66 1.22
C PRO A 103 -5.57 16.26 0.61
N PHE A 104 -5.90 15.24 1.42
CA PHE A 104 -6.08 13.86 0.94
C PHE A 104 -7.56 13.57 0.69
N VAL A 105 -8.10 14.22 -0.34
CA VAL A 105 -9.48 14.04 -0.81
C VAL A 105 -9.50 13.53 -2.25
N ASN A 106 -10.55 12.79 -2.61
CA ASN A 106 -10.82 12.34 -3.98
C ASN A 106 -11.39 13.49 -4.85
N GLU A 107 -11.62 13.24 -6.14
CA GLU A 107 -12.19 14.22 -7.07
C GLU A 107 -13.57 14.75 -6.65
N SER A 108 -14.30 13.97 -5.84
CA SER A 108 -15.60 14.33 -5.27
C SER A 108 -15.50 15.12 -3.96
N GLY A 109 -14.28 15.36 -3.44
CA GLY A 109 -14.04 16.07 -2.18
C GLY A 109 -14.25 15.22 -0.92
N GLU A 110 -14.35 13.90 -1.06
CA GLU A 110 -14.44 12.98 0.08
C GLU A 110 -13.03 12.51 0.49
N PRO A 111 -12.77 12.27 1.78
CA PRO A 111 -11.48 11.76 2.25
C PRO A 111 -11.12 10.47 1.52
N THR A 112 -9.93 10.41 0.93
CA THR A 112 -9.41 9.14 0.40
C THR A 112 -8.99 8.23 1.56
N PRO A 113 -9.31 6.92 1.48
CA PRO A 113 -8.81 5.95 2.45
C PRO A 113 -7.29 6.03 2.52
N SER A 114 -6.74 5.88 3.73
CA SER A 114 -5.30 5.95 3.91
C SER A 114 -4.62 4.80 3.15
N ILE A 115 -3.34 4.97 2.78
CA ILE A 115 -2.58 3.85 2.21
C ILE A 115 -2.56 2.64 3.16
N THR A 116 -2.63 2.84 4.48
CA THR A 116 -2.78 1.75 5.44
C THR A 116 -4.11 1.00 5.26
N ASP A 117 -5.21 1.73 5.05
CA ASP A 117 -6.52 1.14 4.76
C ASP A 117 -6.49 0.39 3.42
N LEU A 118 -5.85 0.97 2.41
CA LEU A 118 -5.69 0.34 1.09
C LEU A 118 -4.79 -0.90 1.13
N GLN A 119 -3.74 -0.90 1.95
CA GLN A 119 -2.85 -2.06 2.15
C GLN A 119 -3.56 -3.16 2.94
N GLN A 120 -4.36 -2.80 3.94
CA GLN A 120 -5.18 -3.76 4.68
C GLN A 120 -6.27 -4.33 3.77
N GLU A 121 -6.94 -3.51 2.97
CA GLU A 121 -7.92 -3.96 1.99
C GLU A 121 -7.30 -4.85 0.91
N ALA A 122 -6.11 -4.51 0.41
CA ALA A 122 -5.37 -5.36 -0.53
C ALA A 122 -5.00 -6.72 0.09
N LYS A 123 -4.57 -6.73 1.36
CA LYS A 123 -4.29 -7.96 2.10
C LYS A 123 -5.57 -8.78 2.34
N ASP A 124 -6.65 -8.14 2.76
CA ASP A 124 -7.94 -8.78 2.97
C ASP A 124 -8.48 -9.35 1.66
N ASN A 125 -8.27 -8.65 0.53
CA ASN A 125 -8.67 -9.11 -0.80
C ASN A 125 -7.78 -10.26 -1.29
N GLU A 126 -6.47 -10.23 -1.01
CA GLU A 126 -5.58 -11.36 -1.28
C GLU A 126 -5.99 -12.60 -0.48
N GLU A 127 -6.28 -12.45 0.82
CA GLU A 127 -6.75 -13.55 1.67
C GLU A 127 -8.08 -14.10 1.17
N LYS A 128 -9.06 -13.25 0.84
CA LYS A 128 -10.34 -13.67 0.22
C LYS A 128 -10.12 -14.38 -1.12
N LEU A 129 -9.22 -13.90 -1.97
CA LEU A 129 -8.87 -14.54 -3.23
C LEU A 129 -8.29 -15.94 -3.00
N GLN A 130 -7.43 -16.12 -2.00
CA GLN A 130 -6.91 -17.45 -1.63
C GLN A 130 -8.06 -18.41 -1.24
N PHE A 131 -9.04 -17.95 -0.46
CA PHE A 131 -10.22 -18.76 -0.13
C PHE A 131 -11.04 -19.15 -1.36
N VAL A 132 -11.27 -18.21 -2.28
CA VAL A 132 -11.98 -18.48 -3.54
C VAL A 132 -11.23 -19.51 -4.37
N ILE A 133 -9.92 -19.33 -4.57
CA ILE A 133 -9.08 -20.28 -5.32
C ILE A 133 -9.12 -21.66 -4.68
N MET A 134 -9.01 -21.76 -3.36
CA MET A 134 -9.08 -23.05 -2.66
C MET A 134 -10.44 -23.75 -2.88
N SER A 135 -11.54 -23.02 -2.78
CA SER A 135 -12.89 -23.56 -3.06
C SER A 135 -12.98 -24.10 -4.49
N LEU A 136 -12.55 -23.29 -5.46
CA LEU A 136 -12.57 -23.67 -6.87
C LEU A 136 -11.65 -24.85 -7.18
N VAL A 137 -10.47 -24.93 -6.56
CA VAL A 137 -9.58 -26.08 -6.70
C VAL A 137 -10.26 -27.35 -6.18
N THR A 138 -10.90 -27.30 -5.01
CA THR A 138 -11.63 -28.45 -4.47
C THR A 138 -12.80 -28.87 -5.38
N GLU A 139 -13.56 -27.92 -5.93
CA GLU A 139 -14.64 -28.20 -6.87
C GLU A 139 -14.13 -28.84 -8.16
N GLU A 140 -13.12 -28.26 -8.80
CA GLU A 140 -12.63 -28.69 -10.11
C GLU A 140 -11.79 -29.98 -10.06
N THR A 141 -11.15 -30.26 -8.92
CA THR A 141 -10.46 -31.53 -8.72
C THR A 141 -11.44 -32.68 -8.43
N GLY A 142 -12.62 -32.39 -7.88
CA GLY A 142 -13.69 -33.37 -7.68
C GLY A 142 -13.21 -34.69 -7.09
N GLU A 143 -13.47 -35.80 -7.78
CA GLU A 143 -13.07 -37.15 -7.36
C GLU A 143 -11.55 -37.34 -7.30
N HIS A 144 -10.79 -36.58 -8.10
CA HIS A 144 -9.33 -36.64 -8.12
C HIS A 144 -8.69 -36.00 -6.89
N PHE A 145 -9.42 -35.17 -6.13
CA PHE A 145 -8.88 -34.45 -4.97
C PHE A 145 -8.15 -35.39 -3.99
N LYS A 146 -8.76 -36.54 -3.66
CA LYS A 146 -8.17 -37.54 -2.74
C LYS A 146 -6.94 -38.26 -3.31
N SER A 147 -6.79 -38.28 -4.63
CA SER A 147 -5.67 -38.93 -5.33
C SER A 147 -4.47 -37.99 -5.55
N LEU A 148 -4.69 -36.68 -5.39
CA LEU A 148 -3.64 -35.67 -5.49
C LEU A 148 -2.89 -35.58 -4.17
N SER A 149 -1.58 -35.40 -4.24
CA SER A 149 -0.79 -35.16 -3.04
C SER A 149 -1.02 -33.72 -2.56
N SER A 150 -0.81 -33.46 -1.27
CA SER A 150 -0.86 -32.09 -0.73
C SER A 150 0.10 -31.15 -1.48
N LYS A 151 1.25 -31.65 -1.95
CA LYS A 151 2.21 -30.87 -2.76
C LYS A 151 1.64 -30.48 -4.11
N ASP A 152 0.89 -31.37 -4.77
CA ASP A 152 0.25 -31.08 -6.06
C ASP A 152 -0.85 -30.03 -5.90
N LEU A 153 -1.65 -30.13 -4.83
CA LEU A 153 -2.73 -29.17 -4.53
C LEU A 153 -2.20 -27.77 -4.22
N VAL A 154 -1.11 -27.67 -3.43
CA VAL A 154 -0.46 -26.39 -3.15
C VAL A 154 0.10 -25.78 -4.44
N LYS A 155 0.79 -26.57 -5.27
CA LYS A 155 1.31 -26.09 -6.56
C LYS A 155 0.22 -25.58 -7.49
N LEU A 156 -0.92 -26.27 -7.52
CA LEU A 156 -2.09 -25.87 -8.30
C LEU A 156 -2.66 -24.53 -7.79
N LYS A 157 -2.86 -24.40 -6.48
CA LYS A 157 -3.29 -23.15 -5.82
C LYS A 157 -2.36 -21.99 -6.15
N ASP A 158 -1.06 -22.17 -5.96
CA ASP A 158 -0.07 -21.10 -6.10
C ASP A 158 0.04 -20.60 -7.54
N LYS A 159 -0.04 -21.50 -8.53
CA LYS A 159 -0.06 -21.10 -9.94
C LYS A 159 -1.32 -20.31 -10.32
N VAL A 160 -2.47 -20.67 -9.78
CA VAL A 160 -3.74 -19.98 -10.04
C VAL A 160 -3.76 -18.61 -9.34
N ALA A 161 -3.17 -18.52 -8.15
CA ALA A 161 -2.97 -17.25 -7.46
C ALA A 161 -2.05 -16.31 -8.24
N GLN A 162 -0.94 -16.83 -8.78
CA GLN A 162 -0.07 -16.05 -9.66
C GLN A 162 -0.81 -15.57 -10.91
N PHE A 163 -1.57 -16.44 -11.57
CA PHE A 163 -2.40 -16.06 -12.72
C PHE A 163 -3.42 -14.97 -12.38
N ALA A 164 -4.05 -15.05 -11.20
CA ALA A 164 -4.98 -14.02 -10.73
C ALA A 164 -4.26 -12.68 -10.50
N GLN A 165 -3.07 -12.71 -9.88
CA GLN A 165 -2.25 -11.52 -9.65
C GLN A 165 -1.76 -10.89 -10.95
N ASP A 166 -1.43 -11.70 -11.97
CA ASP A 166 -1.04 -11.22 -13.30
C ASP A 166 -2.23 -10.58 -14.06
N TYR A 167 -3.47 -10.93 -13.69
CA TYR A 167 -4.70 -10.37 -14.26
C TYR A 167 -5.18 -9.12 -13.50
N SER A 168 -4.86 -9.01 -12.20
CA SER A 168 -5.30 -7.91 -11.35
C SER A 168 -4.52 -6.62 -11.64
N ASP A 169 -5.16 -5.70 -12.35
CA ASP A 169 -4.71 -4.30 -12.42
C ASP A 169 -4.71 -3.72 -11.00
N PRO A 170 -3.60 -3.11 -10.51
CA PRO A 170 -3.54 -2.44 -9.21
C PRO A 170 -4.61 -1.35 -9.00
N PHE A 171 -5.36 -0.97 -10.03
CA PHE A 171 -6.38 0.07 -9.95
C PHE A 171 -7.83 -0.33 -10.14
N LYS A 172 -8.22 -1.54 -10.61
CA LYS A 172 -9.67 -1.87 -10.68
C LYS A 172 -10.21 -3.26 -11.10
N THR A 173 -9.41 -4.26 -11.47
CA THR A 173 -10.01 -5.47 -12.09
C THR A 173 -9.71 -6.75 -11.32
N ASP A 174 -10.71 -7.27 -10.60
CA ASP A 174 -10.66 -8.62 -10.02
C ASP A 174 -10.67 -9.68 -11.14
N CYS A 175 -9.89 -10.74 -10.98
CA CYS A 175 -9.89 -11.86 -11.92
C CYS A 175 -11.23 -12.64 -11.86
N PRO A 176 -12.02 -12.69 -12.95
CA PRO A 176 -13.29 -13.41 -12.96
C PRO A 176 -13.13 -14.89 -12.60
N SER A 177 -14.07 -15.45 -11.83
CA SER A 177 -14.02 -16.85 -11.39
C SER A 177 -14.00 -17.85 -12.55
N GLU A 178 -14.57 -17.51 -13.71
CA GLU A 178 -14.51 -18.35 -14.90
C GLU A 178 -13.06 -18.53 -15.40
N TYR A 179 -12.25 -17.46 -15.38
CA TYR A 179 -10.85 -17.54 -15.79
C TYR A 179 -10.01 -18.30 -14.77
N LEU A 180 -10.28 -18.15 -13.48
CA LEU A 180 -9.67 -18.97 -12.43
C LEU A 180 -9.96 -20.46 -12.66
N ARG A 181 -11.22 -20.83 -12.96
CA ARG A 181 -11.60 -22.21 -13.29
C ARG A 181 -10.88 -22.74 -14.52
N MET A 182 -10.71 -21.93 -15.57
CA MET A 182 -9.94 -22.34 -16.76
C MET A 182 -8.47 -22.62 -16.42
N ALA A 183 -7.83 -21.74 -15.63
CA ALA A 183 -6.45 -21.93 -15.19
C ALA A 183 -6.30 -23.20 -14.34
N ILE A 184 -7.24 -23.45 -13.42
CA ILE A 184 -7.27 -24.67 -12.61
C ILE A 184 -7.38 -25.91 -13.49
N LYS A 185 -8.31 -25.94 -14.45
CA LYS A 185 -8.50 -27.09 -15.36
C LYS A 185 -7.28 -27.37 -16.23
N ALA A 186 -6.62 -26.33 -16.74
CA ALA A 186 -5.42 -26.45 -17.56
C ALA A 186 -4.27 -27.10 -16.76
N GLU A 187 -4.01 -26.59 -15.57
CA GLU A 187 -2.94 -27.09 -14.69
C GLU A 187 -3.24 -28.49 -14.14
N LEU A 188 -4.49 -28.77 -13.77
CA LEU A 188 -4.93 -30.10 -13.35
C LEU A 188 -4.71 -31.13 -14.47
N SER A 189 -5.05 -30.78 -15.72
CA SER A 189 -4.84 -31.65 -16.87
C SER A 189 -3.36 -31.95 -17.11
N GLU A 190 -2.48 -30.97 -16.93
CA GLU A 190 -1.03 -31.17 -17.04
C GLU A 190 -0.50 -32.12 -15.94
N LEU A 191 -0.96 -31.95 -14.70
CA LEU A 191 -0.60 -32.81 -13.57
C LEU A 191 -1.04 -34.26 -13.76
N LEU A 192 -2.28 -34.48 -14.23
CA LEU A 192 -2.82 -35.82 -14.48
C LEU A 192 -2.10 -36.50 -15.66
N ASN A 193 -1.72 -35.75 -16.69
CA ASN A 193 -0.97 -36.29 -17.83
C ASN A 193 0.48 -36.65 -17.47
N LYS A 194 1.12 -35.92 -16.55
CA LYS A 194 2.44 -36.28 -16.01
C LYS A 194 2.44 -37.54 -15.16
N LYS A 195 1.33 -37.88 -14.49
CA LYS A 195 1.17 -39.13 -13.73
C LYS A 195 0.90 -40.36 -14.60
N LYS A 196 0.53 -40.17 -15.88
CA LYS A 196 0.28 -41.25 -16.85
C LYS A 196 1.52 -41.65 -17.67
N LYS A 197 2.59 -40.86 -17.62
CA LYS A 197 3.91 -41.18 -18.21
C LYS A 197 4.82 -41.77 -17.16
#